data_AF-A0A8J6IGL1-F1
#
_entry.id   AF-A0A8J6IGL1-F1
#
_cell.length_a   1.000
_cell.length_b   1.000
_cell.length_c   1.000
_cell.angle_alpha   90.00
_cell.angle_beta   90.00
_cell.angle_gamma   90.00
#
_symmetry.space_group_name_H-M   'P 1'
#
loop_
_entity.id
_entity.type
_entity.pdbx_description
1 polymer ?
#
loop_
_entity_poly.entity_id
_entity_poly.type
_entity_poly.pdbx_seq_one_letter_code
_entity_poly.pdbx_strand_id
1 'polypeptide(L)'
;MREVWRGYAAAWECDELGHLNVAHYLAKAMEGVAGFAIDLGLTDAFTDKAFSTVRPREIHIRFLKECRPGTPLSAFAGVYEIGGDGAGVYMELRHSATGEVSAAFRFTLNHISVRTGERFSWRADTLDQLDAAKIEPPAATAPRGVDLAVPAETDVSAARADALGMDMIGRGVIEPHECTVFGWYRPATVISRISSSVTNFSRGFPEESAQAAGEADGPRLGSALMEARMVFRGWPRAGSAYVIRTGVVEAGDRVRRLVHWVLDPVTGRPWASMEGVAMLMDLDARKAVVPAPDMQQKLRESVIADLRV
;
A
#
# COMPACT_ATOMS: atom_id res chain seq x y z
N MET A 1 -16.81 8.56 -13.31
CA MET A 1 -15.87 8.84 -12.20
C MET A 1 -15.86 10.34 -11.93
N ARG A 2 -15.74 10.74 -10.66
CA ARG A 2 -15.66 12.14 -10.22
C ARG A 2 -14.19 12.51 -9.97
N GLU A 3 -13.80 13.74 -10.24
CA GLU A 3 -12.47 14.22 -9.83
C GLU A 3 -12.51 14.56 -8.34
N VAL A 4 -11.63 13.95 -7.54
CA VAL A 4 -11.71 14.00 -6.07
C VAL A 4 -10.44 14.58 -5.42
N TRP A 5 -9.40 14.79 -6.21
CA TRP A 5 -8.16 15.41 -5.77
C TRP A 5 -7.38 15.95 -6.97
N ARG A 6 -6.68 17.07 -6.80
CA ARG A 6 -5.76 17.63 -7.80
C ARG A 6 -4.56 18.27 -7.10
N GLY A 7 -3.38 18.04 -7.64
CA GLY A 7 -2.13 18.57 -7.09
C GLY A 7 -0.96 18.25 -8.00
N TYR A 8 0.20 18.01 -7.41
CA TYR A 8 1.41 17.61 -8.13
C TYR A 8 2.28 16.69 -7.26
N ALA A 9 3.25 16.03 -7.87
CA ALA A 9 4.29 15.28 -7.14
C ALA A 9 5.34 16.27 -6.62
N ALA A 10 5.34 16.57 -5.31
CA ALA A 10 6.33 17.48 -4.76
C ALA A 10 7.72 16.84 -4.66
N ALA A 11 8.77 17.65 -4.73
CA ALA A 11 10.14 17.15 -4.74
C ALA A 11 10.50 16.39 -3.45
N TRP A 12 10.01 16.86 -2.30
CA TRP A 12 10.23 16.20 -1.00
C TRP A 12 9.36 14.95 -0.77
N GLU A 13 8.47 14.63 -1.71
CA GLU A 13 7.66 13.40 -1.71
C GLU A 13 8.25 12.32 -2.64
N CYS A 14 9.34 12.66 -3.34
CA CYS A 14 10.04 11.74 -4.23
C CYS A 14 11.21 11.08 -3.50
N ASP A 15 11.48 9.83 -3.85
CA ASP A 15 12.57 9.03 -3.27
C ASP A 15 13.87 9.14 -4.08
N GLU A 16 14.89 8.40 -3.67
CA GLU A 16 16.22 8.36 -4.30
C GLU A 16 16.19 7.91 -5.78
N LEU A 17 15.10 7.29 -6.22
CA LEU A 17 14.90 6.88 -7.61
C LEU A 17 14.39 8.04 -8.49
N GLY A 18 14.09 9.20 -7.88
CA GLY A 18 13.73 10.43 -8.58
C GLY A 18 12.28 10.48 -9.02
N HIS A 19 11.40 9.73 -8.35
CA HIS A 19 9.97 9.73 -8.58
C HIS A 19 9.18 9.61 -7.27
N LEU A 20 7.88 9.89 -7.35
CA LEU A 20 6.97 9.92 -6.21
C LEU A 20 7.05 8.60 -5.44
N ASN A 21 7.32 8.69 -4.14
CA ASN A 21 7.42 7.50 -3.32
C ASN A 21 6.03 6.84 -3.15
N VAL A 22 6.02 5.52 -3.04
CA VAL A 22 4.80 4.69 -2.92
C VAL A 22 3.88 5.13 -1.77
N ALA A 23 4.42 5.65 -0.67
CA ALA A 23 3.63 6.17 0.43
C ALA A 23 2.86 7.44 0.06
N HIS A 24 3.45 8.31 -0.76
CA HIS A 24 2.81 9.54 -1.20
C HIS A 24 1.78 9.32 -2.31
N TYR A 25 1.92 8.26 -3.11
CA TYR A 25 0.83 7.75 -3.95
C TYR A 25 -0.40 7.42 -3.10
N LEU A 26 -0.22 6.61 -2.05
CA LEU A 26 -1.33 6.22 -1.17
C LEU A 26 -1.86 7.39 -0.33
N ALA A 27 -1.01 8.31 0.11
CA ALA A 27 -1.43 9.51 0.84
C ALA A 27 -2.40 10.36 -0.01
N LYS A 28 -2.03 10.64 -1.27
CA LYS A 28 -2.88 11.38 -2.23
C LYS A 28 -4.17 10.63 -2.54
N ALA A 29 -4.10 9.31 -2.67
CA ALA A 29 -5.29 8.51 -2.88
C ALA A 29 -6.23 8.53 -1.66
N MET A 30 -5.70 8.50 -0.43
CA MET A 30 -6.50 8.65 0.79
C MET A 30 -7.09 10.07 0.95
N GLU A 31 -6.38 11.12 0.52
CA GLU A 31 -6.98 12.46 0.38
C GLU A 31 -8.13 12.45 -0.63
N GLY A 32 -7.96 11.77 -1.76
CA GLY A 32 -9.04 11.55 -2.72
C GLY A 32 -10.22 10.77 -2.15
N VAL A 33 -10.00 9.82 -1.22
CA VAL A 33 -11.10 9.12 -0.53
C VAL A 33 -11.87 10.09 0.35
N ALA A 34 -11.17 11.02 1.02
CA ALA A 34 -11.82 12.07 1.80
C ALA A 34 -12.62 13.05 0.92
N GLY A 35 -12.04 13.48 -0.21
CA GLY A 35 -12.75 14.30 -1.21
C GLY A 35 -13.98 13.60 -1.76
N PHE A 36 -13.86 12.32 -2.09
CA PHE A 36 -14.98 11.52 -2.58
C PHE A 36 -16.08 11.36 -1.53
N ALA A 37 -15.73 11.15 -0.26
CA ALA A 37 -16.70 11.08 0.83
C ALA A 37 -17.50 12.39 0.98
N ILE A 38 -16.83 13.55 0.86
CA ILE A 38 -17.48 14.87 0.85
C ILE A 38 -18.48 14.97 -0.32
N ASP A 39 -18.07 14.58 -1.53
CA ASP A 39 -18.93 14.59 -2.73
C ASP A 39 -20.15 13.66 -2.60
N LEU A 40 -20.08 12.64 -1.74
CA LEU A 40 -21.17 11.70 -1.46
C LEU A 40 -22.04 12.13 -0.26
N GLY A 41 -21.81 13.32 0.30
CA GLY A 41 -22.60 13.88 1.40
C GLY A 41 -22.05 13.57 2.80
N LEU A 42 -20.91 12.89 2.91
CA LEU A 42 -20.22 12.62 4.19
C LEU A 42 -19.22 13.75 4.50
N THR A 43 -19.71 14.99 4.58
CA THR A 43 -18.89 16.22 4.62
C THR A 43 -17.94 16.29 5.81
N ASP A 44 -18.30 15.69 6.94
CA ASP A 44 -17.49 15.70 8.16
C ASP A 44 -16.65 14.43 8.33
N ALA A 45 -16.69 13.45 7.42
CA ALA A 45 -16.14 12.11 7.65
C ALA A 45 -14.65 12.05 7.99
N PHE A 46 -13.89 13.12 7.73
CA PHE A 46 -12.45 13.18 7.98
C PHE A 46 -12.06 14.35 8.90
N THR A 47 -13.02 14.89 9.66
CA THR A 47 -12.80 15.98 10.63
C THR A 47 -12.89 15.48 12.07
N ASP A 48 -12.47 16.28 13.04
CA ASP A 48 -12.61 16.00 14.47
C ASP A 48 -14.07 15.97 14.96
N LYS A 49 -15.02 16.46 14.13
CA LYS A 49 -16.47 16.48 14.42
C LYS A 49 -17.20 15.25 13.88
N ALA A 50 -16.51 14.36 13.18
CA ALA A 50 -17.11 13.21 12.52
C ALA A 50 -17.80 12.26 13.53
N PHE A 51 -19.08 11.95 13.29
CA PHE A 51 -19.73 10.83 13.96
C PHE A 51 -19.27 9.48 13.35
N SER A 52 -19.13 9.45 12.03
CA SER A 52 -18.69 8.29 11.27
C SER A 52 -17.69 8.67 10.20
N THR A 53 -16.93 7.67 9.77
CA THR A 53 -15.93 7.79 8.72
C THR A 53 -15.88 6.50 7.91
N VAL A 54 -15.09 6.51 6.84
CA VAL A 54 -14.74 5.29 6.11
C VAL A 54 -13.31 4.89 6.41
N ARG A 55 -13.08 3.59 6.59
CA ARG A 55 -11.79 3.05 6.97
C ARG A 55 -11.44 1.85 6.08
N PRO A 56 -10.26 1.83 5.44
CA PRO A 56 -9.91 0.72 4.57
C PRO A 56 -9.74 -0.57 5.36
N ARG A 57 -10.38 -1.63 4.89
CA ARG A 57 -10.10 -3.00 5.29
C ARG A 57 -8.99 -3.59 4.43
N GLU A 58 -9.05 -3.31 3.14
CA GLU A 58 -8.13 -3.80 2.14
C GLU A 58 -7.88 -2.73 1.08
N ILE A 59 -6.65 -2.67 0.57
CA ILE A 59 -6.26 -1.78 -0.52
C ILE A 59 -5.42 -2.58 -1.52
N HIS A 60 -5.84 -2.61 -2.78
CA HIS A 60 -5.02 -3.06 -3.90
C HIS A 60 -4.51 -1.86 -4.68
N ILE A 61 -3.23 -1.90 -5.07
CA ILE A 61 -2.55 -0.81 -5.77
C ILE A 61 -1.82 -1.35 -6.99
N ARG A 62 -1.95 -0.66 -8.12
CA ARG A 62 -1.13 -0.84 -9.32
C ARG A 62 -0.35 0.43 -9.61
N PHE A 63 0.97 0.32 -9.68
CA PHE A 63 1.86 1.38 -10.14
C PHE A 63 2.12 1.14 -11.62
N LEU A 64 1.69 2.08 -12.46
CA LEU A 64 1.66 1.93 -13.93
C LEU A 64 2.63 2.90 -14.62
N LYS A 65 2.82 4.09 -14.06
CA LYS A 65 3.73 5.11 -14.61
C LYS A 65 4.32 5.98 -13.51
N GLU A 66 5.62 6.24 -13.58
CA GLU A 66 6.34 7.09 -12.60
C GLU A 66 5.89 8.56 -12.65
N CYS A 67 5.76 9.17 -11.48
CA CYS A 67 5.54 10.62 -11.33
C CYS A 67 6.82 11.31 -10.88
N ARG A 68 7.37 12.22 -11.70
CA ARG A 68 8.58 12.98 -11.36
C ARG A 68 8.26 14.23 -10.55
N PRO A 69 9.23 14.83 -9.83
CA PRO A 69 9.06 16.12 -9.17
C PRO A 69 8.43 17.17 -10.10
N GLY A 70 7.41 17.89 -9.59
CA GLY A 70 6.68 18.91 -10.33
C GLY A 70 5.60 18.39 -11.28
N THR A 71 5.44 17.08 -11.45
CA THR A 71 4.43 16.50 -12.35
C THR A 71 3.02 16.84 -11.85
N PRO A 72 2.16 17.52 -12.65
CA PRO A 72 0.77 17.77 -12.29
C PRO A 72 -0.05 16.48 -12.30
N LEU A 73 -0.86 16.28 -11.26
CA LEU A 73 -1.63 15.07 -11.03
C LEU A 73 -3.09 15.37 -10.66
N SER A 74 -3.98 14.46 -11.02
CA SER A 74 -5.39 14.48 -10.64
C SER A 74 -5.89 13.07 -10.34
N ALA A 75 -6.76 12.93 -9.35
CA ALA A 75 -7.35 11.65 -8.95
C ALA A 75 -8.84 11.60 -9.29
N PHE A 76 -9.28 10.47 -9.83
CA PHE A 76 -10.66 10.22 -10.19
C PHE A 76 -11.17 8.98 -9.49
N ALA A 77 -12.37 9.04 -8.90
CA ALA A 77 -12.93 7.93 -8.15
C ALA A 77 -14.36 7.57 -8.59
N GLY A 78 -14.76 6.36 -8.24
CA GLY A 78 -16.14 5.88 -8.32
C GLY A 78 -16.32 4.57 -7.55
N VAL A 79 -17.56 4.13 -7.44
CA VAL A 79 -17.92 2.93 -6.66
C VAL A 79 -18.02 1.73 -7.60
N TYR A 80 -17.40 0.61 -7.25
CA TYR A 80 -17.58 -0.64 -8.01
C TYR A 80 -18.39 -1.69 -7.25
N GLU A 81 -18.57 -1.51 -5.94
CA GLU A 81 -19.36 -2.41 -5.10
C GLU A 81 -19.99 -1.63 -3.94
N ILE A 82 -21.24 -1.95 -3.59
CA ILE A 82 -21.93 -1.38 -2.42
C ILE A 82 -22.30 -2.54 -1.49
N GLY A 83 -21.81 -2.50 -0.26
CA GLY A 83 -22.19 -3.39 0.83
C GLY A 83 -23.12 -2.70 1.83
N GLY A 84 -23.65 -3.47 2.78
CA GLY A 84 -24.56 -2.94 3.81
C GLY A 84 -23.90 -1.94 4.76
N ASP A 85 -22.62 -2.12 5.07
CA ASP A 85 -21.82 -1.34 6.03
C ASP A 85 -20.44 -0.95 5.44
N GLY A 86 -20.33 -0.93 4.11
CA GLY A 86 -19.08 -0.68 3.40
C GLY A 86 -19.26 -0.51 1.90
N ALA A 87 -18.18 -0.22 1.19
CA ALA A 87 -18.17 -0.04 -0.25
C ALA A 87 -16.81 -0.40 -0.87
N GLY A 88 -16.85 -0.89 -2.10
CA GLY A 88 -15.70 -0.99 -3.00
C GLY A 88 -15.54 0.31 -3.78
N VAL A 89 -14.43 1.03 -3.56
CA VAL A 89 -14.11 2.28 -4.26
C VAL A 89 -12.92 2.07 -5.17
N TYR A 90 -13.09 2.39 -6.45
CA TYR A 90 -11.99 2.47 -7.41
C TYR A 90 -11.49 3.90 -7.47
N MET A 91 -10.17 4.07 -7.58
CA MET A 91 -9.57 5.36 -7.86
C MET A 91 -8.40 5.20 -8.82
N GLU A 92 -8.17 6.22 -9.64
CA GLU A 92 -6.95 6.33 -10.41
C GLU A 92 -6.34 7.71 -10.29
N LEU A 93 -5.02 7.73 -10.15
CA LEU A 93 -4.19 8.92 -10.21
C LEU A 93 -3.64 9.05 -11.63
N ARG A 94 -3.87 10.20 -12.26
CA ARG A 94 -3.49 10.47 -13.65
C ARG A 94 -2.47 11.60 -13.73
N HIS A 95 -1.63 11.56 -14.75
CA HIS A 95 -0.91 12.74 -15.21
C HIS A 95 -1.91 13.74 -15.78
N SER A 96 -2.07 14.91 -15.15
CA SER A 96 -3.12 15.85 -15.56
C SER A 96 -2.99 16.35 -17.00
N ALA A 97 -1.76 16.42 -17.51
CA ALA A 97 -1.48 16.92 -18.85
C ALA A 97 -1.81 15.91 -19.96
N THR A 98 -1.62 14.60 -19.71
CA THR A 98 -1.78 13.55 -20.74
C THR A 98 -3.01 12.68 -20.51
N GLY A 99 -3.59 12.70 -19.31
CA GLY A 99 -4.66 11.80 -18.90
C GLY A 99 -4.20 10.36 -18.63
N GLU A 100 -2.92 10.05 -18.79
CA GLU A 100 -2.39 8.70 -18.56
C GLU A 100 -2.45 8.33 -17.09
N VAL A 101 -2.89 7.10 -16.81
CA VAL A 101 -2.96 6.56 -15.45
C VAL A 101 -1.54 6.28 -14.94
N SER A 102 -1.18 6.90 -13.82
CA SER A 102 0.05 6.66 -13.10
C SER A 102 -0.11 5.55 -12.06
N ALA A 103 -1.21 5.57 -11.31
CA ALA A 103 -1.52 4.52 -10.37
C ALA A 103 -3.03 4.28 -10.29
N ALA A 104 -3.42 3.05 -9.98
CA ALA A 104 -4.81 2.68 -9.75
C ALA A 104 -4.96 1.98 -8.41
N PHE A 105 -6.08 2.21 -7.75
CA PHE A 105 -6.38 1.77 -6.40
C PHE A 105 -7.76 1.12 -6.37
N ARG A 106 -7.89 0.00 -5.66
CA ARG A 106 -9.16 -0.58 -5.26
C ARG A 106 -9.20 -0.64 -3.75
N PHE A 107 -10.12 0.09 -3.16
CA PHE A 107 -10.32 0.13 -1.72
C PHE A 107 -11.55 -0.69 -1.35
N THR A 108 -11.40 -1.60 -0.40
CA THR A 108 -12.54 -2.13 0.36
C THR A 108 -12.67 -1.30 1.63
N LEU A 109 -13.67 -0.44 1.69
CA LEU A 109 -13.89 0.48 2.80
C LEU A 109 -15.03 0.00 3.70
N ASN A 110 -14.81 0.06 5.02
CA ASN A 110 -15.86 -0.09 6.01
C ASN A 110 -16.40 1.29 6.42
N HIS A 111 -17.72 1.44 6.53
CA HIS A 111 -18.35 2.57 7.21
C HIS A 111 -18.37 2.30 8.72
N ILE A 112 -17.75 3.19 9.50
CA ILE A 112 -17.53 2.95 10.92
C ILE A 112 -17.95 4.15 11.78
N SER A 113 -18.36 3.88 13.02
CA SER A 113 -18.42 4.91 14.05
C SER A 113 -17.01 5.30 14.45
N VAL A 114 -16.70 6.60 14.47
CA VAL A 114 -15.39 7.09 14.92
C VAL A 114 -15.17 6.79 16.40
N ARG A 115 -16.24 6.83 17.20
CA ARG A 115 -16.19 6.63 18.66
C ARG A 115 -15.91 5.18 19.06
N THR A 116 -16.63 4.23 18.45
CA THR A 116 -16.54 2.81 18.84
C THR A 116 -15.64 2.00 17.91
N GLY A 117 -15.42 2.47 16.68
CA GLY A 117 -14.71 1.75 15.63
C GLY A 117 -15.53 0.61 15.00
N GLU A 118 -16.80 0.43 15.41
CA GLU A 118 -17.72 -0.58 14.91
C GLU A 118 -18.30 -0.17 13.57
N ARG A 119 -18.61 -1.18 12.74
CA ARG A 119 -19.25 -0.98 11.44
C ARG A 119 -20.73 -0.78 11.60
N PHE A 120 -21.32 0.06 10.76
CA PHE A 120 -22.76 0.24 10.74
C PHE A 120 -23.25 0.69 9.37
N SER A 121 -24.54 0.49 9.12
CA SER A 121 -25.12 0.70 7.80
C SER A 121 -25.07 2.14 7.33
N TRP A 122 -25.02 2.29 6.00
CA TRP A 122 -25.18 3.58 5.34
C TRP A 122 -26.56 4.19 5.62
N ARG A 123 -26.64 5.51 5.55
CA ARG A 123 -27.93 6.20 5.44
C ARG A 123 -28.48 6.05 4.02
N ALA A 124 -29.80 6.15 3.87
CA ALA A 124 -30.46 5.99 2.57
C ALA A 124 -29.96 7.02 1.53
N ASP A 125 -29.81 8.28 1.93
CA ASP A 125 -29.24 9.34 1.09
C ASP A 125 -27.81 9.02 0.60
N THR A 126 -26.99 8.44 1.47
CA THR A 126 -25.62 8.02 1.15
C THR A 126 -25.62 6.84 0.17
N LEU A 127 -26.55 5.90 0.33
CA LEU A 127 -26.72 4.78 -0.61
C LEU A 127 -27.09 5.28 -2.01
N ASP A 128 -28.00 6.25 -2.11
CA ASP A 128 -28.37 6.85 -3.39
C ASP A 128 -27.17 7.53 -4.07
N GLN A 129 -26.34 8.23 -3.29
CA GLN A 129 -25.11 8.85 -3.81
C GLN A 129 -24.06 7.82 -4.25
N LEU A 130 -23.89 6.74 -3.48
CA LEU A 130 -23.00 5.64 -3.83
C LEU A 130 -23.46 4.96 -5.12
N ASP A 131 -24.76 4.70 -5.26
CA ASP A 131 -25.36 4.09 -6.46
C ASP A 131 -25.17 4.97 -7.70
N ALA A 132 -25.43 6.28 -7.57
CA ALA A 132 -25.21 7.25 -8.63
C ALA A 132 -23.73 7.41 -9.03
N ALA A 133 -22.79 6.99 -8.18
CA ALA A 133 -21.36 7.04 -8.45
C ALA A 133 -20.78 5.70 -8.96
N LYS A 134 -21.64 4.72 -9.27
CA LYS A 134 -21.21 3.41 -9.77
C LYS A 134 -20.45 3.48 -11.08
N ILE A 135 -19.40 2.68 -11.19
CA ILE A 135 -18.59 2.50 -12.38
C ILE A 135 -18.10 1.05 -12.48
N GLU A 136 -17.72 0.64 -13.68
CA GLU A 136 -16.90 -0.56 -13.90
C GLU A 136 -15.42 -0.15 -13.89
N PRO A 137 -14.57 -0.70 -13.00
CA PRO A 137 -13.14 -0.40 -13.00
C PRO A 137 -12.50 -0.70 -14.37
N PRO A 138 -11.68 0.20 -14.92
CA PRO A 138 -11.02 -0.03 -16.21
C PRO A 138 -10.22 -1.33 -16.24
N ALA A 139 -10.44 -2.16 -17.28
CA ALA A 139 -9.78 -3.46 -17.42
C ALA A 139 -8.24 -3.36 -17.46
N ALA A 140 -7.70 -2.28 -18.01
CA ALA A 140 -6.25 -2.03 -18.09
C ALA A 140 -5.57 -1.89 -16.71
N THR A 141 -6.34 -1.63 -15.66
CA THR A 141 -5.83 -1.47 -14.30
C THR A 141 -6.12 -2.68 -13.41
N ALA A 142 -6.63 -3.77 -13.98
CA ALA A 142 -6.93 -5.01 -13.25
C ALA A 142 -5.68 -5.57 -12.53
N PRO A 143 -5.86 -6.26 -11.38
CA PRO A 143 -4.78 -7.01 -10.73
C PRO A 143 -4.07 -7.95 -11.71
N ARG A 144 -2.75 -8.14 -11.55
CA ARG A 144 -1.95 -8.99 -12.45
C ARG A 144 -1.01 -9.92 -11.71
N GLY A 145 -0.31 -9.40 -10.71
CA GLY A 145 0.64 -10.15 -9.89
C GLY A 145 0.09 -10.56 -8.53
N VAL A 146 -1.10 -10.08 -8.15
CA VAL A 146 -1.80 -10.46 -6.92
C VAL A 146 -3.21 -10.93 -7.25
N ASP A 147 -3.62 -12.04 -6.63
CA ASP A 147 -4.98 -12.56 -6.74
C ASP A 147 -5.83 -12.06 -5.56
N LEU A 148 -6.82 -11.21 -5.85
CA LEU A 148 -7.73 -10.66 -4.85
C LEU A 148 -8.81 -11.66 -4.43
N ALA A 149 -9.04 -12.73 -5.19
CA ALA A 149 -10.00 -13.78 -4.84
C ALA A 149 -9.48 -14.70 -3.73
N VAL A 150 -8.15 -14.79 -3.57
CA VAL A 150 -7.53 -15.51 -2.45
C VAL A 150 -7.84 -14.75 -1.15
N PRO A 151 -8.47 -15.40 -0.14
CA PRO A 151 -8.69 -14.76 1.15
C PRO A 151 -7.37 -14.37 1.82
N ALA A 152 -7.37 -13.24 2.51
CA ALA A 152 -6.23 -12.85 3.34
C ALA A 152 -6.02 -13.86 4.48
N GLU A 153 -4.75 -14.07 4.84
CA GLU A 153 -4.33 -14.92 5.95
C GLU A 153 -5.01 -14.47 7.24
N THR A 154 -5.41 -15.43 8.07
CA THR A 154 -6.04 -15.16 9.37
C THR A 154 -5.07 -15.40 10.52
N ASP A 155 -4.12 -16.32 10.37
CA ASP A 155 -3.06 -16.59 11.33
C ASP A 155 -1.85 -15.67 11.08
N VAL A 156 -2.04 -14.38 11.39
CA VAL A 156 -0.97 -13.37 11.34
C VAL A 156 -0.61 -12.99 12.77
N SER A 157 0.56 -13.43 13.23
CA SER A 157 1.05 -13.17 14.59
C SER A 157 2.57 -13.22 14.67
N ALA A 158 3.14 -12.69 15.77
CA ALA A 158 4.57 -12.82 16.02
C ALA A 158 5.02 -14.29 16.14
N ALA A 159 4.25 -15.11 16.86
CA ALA A 159 4.55 -16.54 17.00
C ALA A 159 4.54 -17.26 15.65
N ARG A 160 3.58 -16.93 14.77
CA ARG A 160 3.55 -17.50 13.41
C ARG A 160 4.71 -17.00 12.55
N ALA A 161 5.10 -15.73 12.67
CA ALA A 161 6.25 -15.18 11.96
C ALA A 161 7.57 -15.87 12.38
N ASP A 162 7.72 -16.20 13.66
CA ASP A 162 8.85 -16.96 14.17
C ASP A 162 8.85 -18.40 13.64
N ALA A 163 7.68 -19.06 13.65
CA ALA A 163 7.53 -20.41 13.10
C ALA A 163 7.82 -20.48 11.60
N LEU A 164 7.55 -19.40 10.86
CA LEU A 164 7.83 -19.27 9.43
C LEU A 164 9.28 -18.82 9.13
N GLY A 165 10.07 -18.43 10.14
CA GLY A 165 11.43 -17.92 9.93
C GLY A 165 11.47 -16.60 9.15
N MET A 166 10.48 -15.72 9.36
CA MET A 166 10.44 -14.39 8.73
C MET A 166 11.48 -13.45 9.37
N ASP A 167 12.12 -12.60 8.58
CA ASP A 167 13.13 -11.66 9.06
C ASP A 167 12.51 -10.38 9.63
N MET A 168 13.08 -9.85 10.71
CA MET A 168 12.73 -8.52 11.21
C MET A 168 13.52 -7.46 10.44
N ILE A 169 12.86 -6.75 9.53
CA ILE A 169 13.52 -5.78 8.64
C ILE A 169 13.37 -4.34 9.12
N GLY A 170 12.49 -4.11 10.09
CA GLY A 170 12.21 -2.77 10.59
C GLY A 170 11.50 -2.80 11.94
N ARG A 171 11.68 -1.73 12.71
CA ARG A 171 11.00 -1.52 14.00
C ARG A 171 10.93 -0.04 14.32
N GLY A 172 9.95 0.35 15.12
CA GLY A 172 9.81 1.74 15.53
C GLY A 172 8.56 1.98 16.36
N VAL A 173 8.16 3.24 16.42
CA VAL A 173 6.98 3.73 17.10
C VAL A 173 6.20 4.62 16.15
N ILE A 174 4.88 4.57 16.20
CA ILE A 174 3.99 5.43 15.42
C ILE A 174 4.00 6.83 16.03
N GLU A 175 4.38 7.82 15.24
CA GLU A 175 4.49 9.21 15.67
C GLU A 175 3.17 9.97 15.49
N PRO A 176 2.92 11.06 16.24
CA PRO A 176 1.68 11.82 16.11
C PRO A 176 1.38 12.32 14.69
N HIS A 177 2.40 12.74 13.94
CA HIS A 177 2.25 13.21 12.56
C HIS A 177 1.93 12.08 11.57
N GLU A 178 2.02 10.82 11.99
CA GLU A 178 1.67 9.64 11.22
C GLU A 178 0.21 9.22 11.40
N CYS A 179 -0.51 9.89 12.31
CA CYS A 179 -1.90 9.61 12.60
C CYS A 179 -2.87 10.50 11.81
N THR A 180 -4.08 9.97 11.63
CA THR A 180 -5.26 10.73 11.22
C THR A 180 -5.73 11.66 12.33
N VAL A 181 -6.70 12.53 12.02
CA VAL A 181 -7.38 13.38 13.03
C VAL A 181 -8.00 12.57 14.18
N PHE A 182 -8.32 11.29 13.96
CA PHE A 182 -8.88 10.38 14.96
C PHE A 182 -7.82 9.75 15.88
N GLY A 183 -6.54 9.97 15.60
CA GLY A 183 -5.40 9.53 16.40
C GLY A 183 -4.90 8.12 16.12
N TRP A 184 -5.53 7.35 15.22
CA TRP A 184 -4.95 6.13 14.66
C TRP A 184 -4.08 6.43 13.44
N TYR A 185 -3.10 5.57 13.16
CA TYR A 185 -2.19 5.70 12.02
C TYR A 185 -2.90 5.86 10.66
N ARG A 186 -2.22 6.51 9.71
CA ARG A 186 -2.67 6.66 8.33
C ARG A 186 -2.33 5.39 7.52
N PRO A 187 -3.15 4.99 6.54
CA PRO A 187 -2.79 3.87 5.64
C PRO A 187 -1.42 4.04 4.96
N ALA A 188 -1.08 5.27 4.56
CA ALA A 188 0.21 5.61 3.97
C ALA A 188 1.40 5.35 4.92
N THR A 189 1.21 5.41 6.24
CA THR A 189 2.24 5.09 7.23
C THR A 189 2.69 3.65 7.13
N VAL A 190 1.78 2.71 6.87
CA VAL A 190 2.11 1.28 6.75
C VAL A 190 3.11 1.05 5.62
N ILE A 191 2.75 1.48 4.41
CA ILE A 191 3.62 1.29 3.24
C ILE A 191 4.90 2.14 3.33
N SER A 192 4.86 3.30 3.98
CA SER A 192 6.06 4.10 4.24
C SER A 192 7.06 3.38 5.15
N ARG A 193 6.61 2.81 6.27
CA ARG A 193 7.48 2.07 7.19
C ARG A 193 7.98 0.76 6.56
N ILE A 194 7.16 0.09 5.75
CA ILE A 194 7.59 -1.08 4.97
C ILE A 194 8.68 -0.66 3.97
N SER A 195 8.41 0.32 3.11
CA SER A 195 9.34 0.78 2.07
C SER A 195 10.69 1.19 2.64
N SER A 196 10.70 1.94 3.75
CA SER A 196 11.95 2.35 4.44
C SER A 196 12.68 1.22 5.15
N SER A 197 12.02 0.09 5.41
CA SER A 197 12.63 -1.07 6.07
C SER A 197 13.17 -2.10 5.08
N VAL A 198 12.63 -2.15 3.85
CA VAL A 198 12.97 -3.14 2.82
C VAL A 198 14.46 -3.11 2.45
N THR A 199 15.13 -1.96 2.56
CA THR A 199 16.57 -1.83 2.35
C THR A 199 17.41 -2.67 3.32
N ASN A 200 16.85 -3.11 4.44
CA ASN A 200 17.49 -4.02 5.40
C ASN A 200 17.18 -5.50 5.12
N PHE A 201 16.44 -5.82 4.05
CA PHE A 201 15.99 -7.19 3.76
C PHE A 201 16.89 -7.92 2.75
N SER A 202 18.08 -8.31 3.21
CA SER A 202 19.10 -8.93 2.35
C SER A 202 18.68 -10.25 1.72
N ARG A 203 17.84 -11.06 2.36
CA ARG A 203 17.30 -12.30 1.78
C ARG A 203 16.38 -12.04 0.58
N GLY A 204 15.66 -10.92 0.57
CA GLY A 204 14.79 -10.54 -0.54
C GLY A 204 15.44 -9.65 -1.59
N PHE A 205 16.55 -8.98 -1.26
CA PHE A 205 17.31 -8.09 -2.14
C PHE A 205 18.81 -8.22 -1.91
N PRO A 206 19.40 -9.41 -2.18
CA PRO A 206 20.83 -9.65 -1.96
C PRO A 206 21.71 -8.73 -2.80
N GLU A 207 21.26 -8.35 -4.00
CA GLU A 207 21.96 -7.43 -4.89
C GLU A 207 22.02 -5.99 -4.34
N GLU A 208 20.93 -5.47 -3.78
CA GLU A 208 20.91 -4.14 -3.17
C GLU A 208 21.71 -4.12 -1.86
N SER A 209 21.70 -5.24 -1.12
CA SER A 209 22.52 -5.39 0.09
C SER A 209 24.01 -5.42 -0.23
N ALA A 210 24.43 -6.15 -1.27
CA ALA A 210 25.81 -6.14 -1.74
C ALA A 210 26.23 -4.74 -2.22
N GLN A 211 25.34 -4.02 -2.91
CA GLN A 211 25.57 -2.63 -3.31
C GLN A 211 25.74 -1.70 -2.10
N ALA A 212 24.89 -1.82 -1.08
CA ALA A 212 24.99 -1.03 0.14
C ALA A 212 26.28 -1.33 0.94
N ALA A 213 26.78 -2.56 0.85
CA ALA A 213 28.07 -2.97 1.44
C ALA A 213 29.30 -2.49 0.65
N GLY A 214 29.11 -1.93 -0.56
CA GLY A 214 30.21 -1.56 -1.45
C GLY A 214 30.88 -2.78 -2.13
N GLU A 215 30.18 -3.91 -2.16
CA GLU A 215 30.66 -5.19 -2.71
C GLU A 215 30.11 -5.47 -4.12
N ALA A 216 29.24 -4.60 -4.64
CA ALA A 216 28.68 -4.74 -5.99
C ALA A 216 29.57 -4.05 -7.03
N ASP A 217 30.03 -4.83 -8.00
CA ASP A 217 30.53 -4.33 -9.28
C ASP A 217 29.38 -4.32 -10.29
N GLY A 218 29.10 -3.17 -10.92
CA GLY A 218 28.09 -3.07 -11.97
C GLY A 218 27.19 -1.84 -11.89
N PRO A 219 26.03 -1.86 -12.58
CA PRO A 219 25.11 -0.73 -12.60
C PRO A 219 24.48 -0.50 -11.22
N ARG A 220 24.01 0.72 -10.98
CA ARG A 220 23.23 0.99 -9.76
C ARG A 220 21.89 0.29 -9.87
N LEU A 221 21.65 -0.64 -8.95
CA LEU A 221 20.42 -1.39 -8.85
C LEU A 221 19.50 -0.81 -7.78
N GLY A 222 18.21 -0.92 -8.02
CA GLY A 222 17.17 -0.61 -7.05
C GLY A 222 15.89 -1.37 -7.37
N SER A 223 15.00 -1.48 -6.40
CA SER A 223 13.74 -2.17 -6.58
C SER A 223 12.55 -1.24 -6.71
N ALA A 224 11.69 -1.54 -7.68
CA ALA A 224 10.45 -0.83 -7.90
C ALA A 224 9.25 -1.73 -7.54
N LEU A 225 8.35 -1.21 -6.71
CA LEU A 225 7.08 -1.88 -6.37
C LEU A 225 6.06 -1.65 -7.49
N MET A 226 5.62 -2.72 -8.14
CA MET A 226 4.70 -2.66 -9.28
C MET A 226 3.24 -2.84 -8.89
N GLU A 227 3.00 -3.65 -7.87
CA GLU A 227 1.67 -4.02 -7.41
C GLU A 227 1.72 -4.32 -5.92
N ALA A 228 0.66 -3.96 -5.20
CA ALA A 228 0.55 -4.25 -3.77
C ALA A 228 -0.88 -4.60 -3.37
N ARG A 229 -1.00 -5.45 -2.36
CA ARG A 229 -2.25 -5.72 -1.65
C ARG A 229 -1.98 -5.54 -0.16
N MET A 230 -2.73 -4.66 0.48
CA MET A 230 -2.59 -4.30 1.89
C MET A 230 -3.86 -4.68 2.65
N VAL A 231 -3.72 -5.36 3.78
CA VAL A 231 -4.83 -5.76 4.67
C VAL A 231 -4.63 -5.10 6.03
N PHE A 232 -5.63 -4.34 6.47
CA PHE A 232 -5.59 -3.59 7.72
C PHE A 232 -6.30 -4.38 8.83
N ARG A 233 -5.56 -4.72 9.89
CA ARG A 233 -5.96 -5.71 10.91
C ARG A 233 -6.13 -5.07 12.30
N GLY A 234 -5.43 -3.98 12.56
CA GLY A 234 -5.55 -3.16 13.77
C GLY A 234 -5.29 -1.68 13.47
N TRP A 235 -5.70 -0.82 14.38
CA TRP A 235 -5.61 0.65 14.22
C TRP A 235 -4.89 1.28 15.41
N PRO A 236 -3.58 1.01 15.55
CA PRO A 236 -2.78 1.54 16.65
C PRO A 236 -2.75 3.08 16.62
N ARG A 237 -2.58 3.66 17.81
CA ARG A 237 -2.48 5.10 18.03
C ARG A 237 -1.02 5.55 18.08
N ALA A 238 -0.80 6.87 18.06
CA ALA A 238 0.51 7.45 18.33
C ALA A 238 1.10 6.91 19.65
N GLY A 239 2.40 6.61 19.64
CA GLY A 239 3.10 5.95 20.75
C GLY A 239 3.07 4.42 20.70
N SER A 240 2.24 3.80 19.86
CA SER A 240 2.25 2.34 19.69
C SER A 240 3.49 1.90 18.94
N ALA A 241 4.13 0.82 19.39
CA ALA A 241 5.28 0.24 18.73
C ALA A 241 4.88 -0.65 17.54
N TYR A 242 5.81 -0.84 16.62
CA TYR A 242 5.70 -1.80 15.53
C TYR A 242 7.03 -2.53 15.28
N VAL A 243 6.92 -3.76 14.78
CA VAL A 243 7.99 -4.49 14.09
C VAL A 243 7.47 -4.97 12.74
N ILE A 244 8.35 -5.01 11.74
CA ILE A 244 8.03 -5.48 10.40
C ILE A 244 8.75 -6.80 10.18
N ARG A 245 7.98 -7.88 10.07
CA ARG A 245 8.47 -9.21 9.71
C ARG A 245 8.23 -9.44 8.22
N THR A 246 9.23 -9.88 7.47
CA THR A 246 9.13 -10.03 6.02
C THR A 246 9.69 -11.38 5.55
N GLY A 247 9.11 -11.89 4.47
CA GLY A 247 9.60 -13.08 3.78
C GLY A 247 9.37 -13.02 2.28
N VAL A 248 10.18 -13.78 1.54
CA VAL A 248 9.98 -13.99 0.09
C VAL A 248 8.95 -15.11 -0.08
N VAL A 249 7.90 -14.89 -0.87
CA VAL A 249 6.88 -15.92 -1.17
C VAL A 249 7.02 -16.48 -2.58
N GLU A 250 7.62 -15.70 -3.49
CA GLU A 250 7.89 -16.14 -4.85
C GLU A 250 9.15 -15.44 -5.38
N ALA A 251 10.03 -16.22 -6.01
CA ALA A 251 11.23 -15.74 -6.70
C ALA A 251 11.12 -16.10 -8.20
N GLY A 252 10.49 -15.21 -8.97
CA GLY A 252 10.39 -15.34 -10.42
C GLY A 252 11.62 -14.72 -11.13
N ASP A 253 11.67 -14.91 -12.45
CA ASP A 253 12.84 -14.47 -13.24
C ASP A 253 13.00 -12.93 -13.26
N ARG A 254 11.89 -12.20 -13.27
CA ARG A 254 11.87 -10.71 -13.35
C ARG A 254 11.21 -10.04 -12.18
N VAL A 255 10.30 -10.73 -11.50
CA VAL A 255 9.56 -10.22 -10.36
C VAL A 255 9.74 -11.15 -9.18
N ARG A 256 9.71 -10.57 -8.00
CA ARG A 256 9.63 -11.30 -6.74
C ARG A 256 8.42 -10.83 -5.96
N ARG A 257 7.83 -11.74 -5.20
CA ARG A 257 6.73 -11.44 -4.29
C ARG A 257 7.20 -11.54 -2.87
N LEU A 258 6.87 -10.52 -2.10
CA LEU A 258 7.20 -10.39 -0.70
C LEU A 258 5.94 -10.23 0.11
N VAL A 259 5.94 -10.79 1.31
CA VAL A 259 4.89 -10.52 2.30
C VAL A 259 5.53 -9.88 3.51
N HIS A 260 4.93 -8.78 3.94
CA HIS A 260 5.30 -7.98 5.10
C HIS A 260 4.16 -8.06 6.12
N TRP A 261 4.49 -8.42 7.36
CA TRP A 261 3.58 -8.36 8.50
C TRP A 261 4.05 -7.26 9.45
N VAL A 262 3.18 -6.29 9.71
CA VAL A 262 3.40 -5.21 10.67
C VAL A 262 2.72 -5.61 11.97
N LEU A 263 3.52 -5.87 13.01
CA LEU A 263 3.07 -6.48 14.25
C LEU A 263 3.36 -5.57 15.44
N ASP A 264 2.54 -5.70 16.48
CA ASP A 264 2.83 -5.21 17.81
C ASP A 264 3.95 -6.06 18.45
N PRO A 265 5.12 -5.48 18.79
CA PRO A 265 6.17 -6.24 19.47
C PRO A 265 5.81 -6.65 20.90
N VAL A 266 4.79 -6.04 21.52
CA VAL A 266 4.39 -6.34 22.90
C VAL A 266 3.40 -7.50 22.94
N THR A 267 2.33 -7.42 22.15
CA THR A 267 1.25 -8.42 22.17
C THR A 267 1.37 -9.48 21.08
N GLY A 268 2.23 -9.26 20.08
CA GLY A 268 2.33 -10.11 18.90
C GLY A 268 1.16 -10.00 17.92
N ARG A 269 0.22 -9.09 18.16
CA ARG A 269 -0.97 -8.89 17.31
C ARG A 269 -0.63 -8.13 16.03
N PRO A 270 -1.34 -8.38 14.92
CA PRO A 270 -1.08 -7.70 13.67
C PRO A 270 -1.78 -6.34 13.58
N TRP A 271 -1.04 -5.34 13.12
CA TRP A 271 -1.56 -4.05 12.69
C TRP A 271 -1.96 -4.08 11.22
N ALA A 272 -1.10 -4.60 10.37
CA ALA A 272 -1.36 -4.74 8.94
C ALA A 272 -0.52 -5.86 8.35
N SER A 273 -0.90 -6.31 7.16
CA SER A 273 -0.05 -7.09 6.28
C SER A 273 -0.08 -6.53 4.87
N MET A 274 0.97 -6.79 4.11
CA MET A 274 1.10 -6.33 2.74
C MET A 274 1.82 -7.38 1.90
N GLU A 275 1.24 -7.71 0.76
CA GLU A 275 1.94 -8.38 -0.33
C GLU A 275 2.43 -7.32 -1.32
N GLY A 276 3.68 -7.44 -1.75
CA GLY A 276 4.27 -6.59 -2.77
C GLY A 276 4.88 -7.39 -3.90
N VAL A 277 4.61 -6.97 -5.14
CA VAL A 277 5.28 -7.48 -6.35
C VAL A 277 6.37 -6.49 -6.73
N ALA A 278 7.62 -6.85 -6.49
CA ALA A 278 8.78 -6.02 -6.75
C ALA A 278 9.53 -6.50 -7.99
N MET A 279 10.08 -5.54 -8.73
CA MET A 279 10.93 -5.78 -9.90
C MET A 279 12.27 -5.08 -9.70
N LEU A 280 13.34 -5.77 -10.11
CA LEU A 280 14.69 -5.20 -10.07
C LEU A 280 14.89 -4.26 -11.27
N MET A 281 15.47 -3.10 -11.00
CA MET A 281 15.73 -2.06 -11.98
C MET A 281 17.21 -1.71 -12.01
N ASP A 282 17.74 -1.55 -13.21
CA ASP A 282 18.94 -0.75 -13.46
C ASP A 282 18.52 0.71 -13.45
N LEU A 283 19.02 1.47 -12.47
CA LEU A 283 18.64 2.86 -12.23
C LEU A 283 19.26 3.82 -13.24
N ASP A 284 20.41 3.45 -13.82
CA ASP A 284 21.11 4.27 -14.81
C ASP A 284 20.49 4.06 -16.20
N ALA A 285 20.23 2.80 -16.58
CA ALA A 285 19.55 2.46 -17.83
C ALA A 285 18.03 2.67 -17.78
N ARG A 286 17.46 2.80 -16.58
CA ARG A 286 16.01 2.87 -16.28
C ARG A 286 15.23 1.72 -16.92
N LYS A 287 15.72 0.50 -16.72
CA LYS A 287 15.12 -0.71 -17.29
C LYS A 287 15.06 -1.83 -16.27
N ALA A 288 14.02 -2.65 -16.40
CA ALA A 288 13.93 -3.90 -15.67
C ALA A 288 15.09 -4.82 -16.03
N VAL A 289 15.69 -5.44 -15.02
CA VAL A 289 16.77 -6.41 -15.19
C VAL A 289 16.45 -7.72 -14.51
N VAL A 290 17.05 -8.79 -15.02
CA VAL A 290 16.99 -10.12 -14.41
C VAL A 290 18.14 -10.20 -13.41
N PRO A 291 17.90 -10.56 -12.14
CA PRO A 291 18.97 -10.78 -11.18
C PRO A 291 19.96 -11.85 -11.68
N ALA A 292 21.23 -11.69 -11.34
CA ALA A 292 22.28 -12.65 -11.70
C ALA A 292 21.95 -14.08 -11.19
N PRO A 293 22.42 -15.15 -11.85
CA PRO A 293 22.03 -16.53 -11.51
C PRO A 293 22.27 -16.92 -10.06
N ASP A 294 23.36 -16.46 -9.45
CA ASP A 294 23.70 -16.70 -8.04
C ASP A 294 22.74 -15.95 -7.09
N MET A 295 22.36 -14.73 -7.41
CA MET A 295 21.37 -13.95 -6.65
C MET A 295 19.97 -14.56 -6.79
N GLN A 296 19.60 -15.01 -7.99
CA GLN A 296 18.38 -15.78 -8.23
C GLN A 296 18.33 -17.05 -7.37
N GLN A 297 19.45 -17.76 -7.26
CA GLN A 297 19.52 -18.94 -6.41
C GLN A 297 19.31 -18.59 -4.92
N LYS A 298 19.99 -17.56 -4.41
CA LYS A 298 19.81 -17.07 -3.02
C LYS A 298 18.35 -16.67 -2.73
N LEU A 299 17.69 -16.03 -3.69
CA LEU A 299 16.27 -15.64 -3.59
C LEU A 299 15.37 -16.87 -3.51
N ARG A 300 15.59 -17.88 -4.37
CA ARG A 300 14.81 -19.13 -4.37
C ARG A 300 14.99 -19.92 -3.07
N GLU A 301 16.20 -19.97 -2.54
CA GLU A 301 16.50 -20.60 -1.24
C GLU A 301 15.83 -19.85 -0.06
N SER A 302 15.48 -18.57 -0.25
CA SER A 302 14.82 -17.74 0.76
C SER A 302 13.29 -17.82 0.74
N VAL A 303 12.68 -18.56 -0.20
CA VAL A 303 11.23 -18.67 -0.35
C VAL A 303 10.58 -19.41 0.84
N ILE A 304 9.53 -18.81 1.40
CA ILE A 304 8.71 -19.37 2.46
C ILE A 304 7.36 -19.81 1.88
N ALA A 305 7.20 -21.11 1.63
CA ALA A 305 6.08 -21.67 0.87
C ALA A 305 4.68 -21.42 1.48
N ASP A 306 4.58 -21.35 2.81
CA ASP A 306 3.31 -21.19 3.54
C ASP A 306 2.98 -19.73 3.91
N LEU A 307 3.82 -18.78 3.51
CA LEU A 307 3.63 -17.37 3.87
C LEU A 307 2.58 -16.71 2.96
N ARG A 308 1.60 -16.04 3.56
CA ARG A 308 0.47 -15.39 2.89
C ARG A 308 0.20 -14.01 3.52
N VAL A 309 -0.43 -13.12 2.74
CA VAL A 309 -0.79 -11.74 3.15
C VAL A 309 -2.04 -11.70 3.98
#